data_AF-A0A3C0Y4I5-F1
#
_entry.id   AF-A0A3C0Y4I5-F1
#
_cell.length_a   1.000
_cell.length_b   1.000
_cell.length_c   1.000
_cell.angle_alpha   90.00
_cell.angle_beta   90.00
_cell.angle_gamma   90.00
#
_symmetry.space_group_name_H-M   'P 1'
#
loop_
_entity.id
_entity.type
_entity.pdbx_description
1 polymer ?
#
loop_
_entity_poly.entity_id
_entity_poly.type
_entity_poly.pdbx_seq_one_letter_code
_entity_poly.pdbx_strand_id
1 'polypeptide(L)'
;TFWCHVTGRALNRSAPHEAGIWTFEDLSSRRPVTAELTAREREVAAHLMDGLTSKEIGRALVISHRTVEIYRARLMRKYKASTTADLVHKVMAG
;
A
#
# COMPACT_ATOMS: atom_id res chain seq x y z
N THR A 1 -6.35 -6.26 -7.94
CA THR A 1 -5.09 -6.06 -7.21
C THR A 1 -4.47 -7.42 -6.98
N PHE A 2 -3.18 -7.57 -7.21
CA PHE A 2 -2.43 -8.81 -6.94
C PHE A 2 -1.08 -8.43 -6.33
N TRP A 3 -0.52 -9.34 -5.53
CA TRP A 3 0.84 -9.18 -5.04
C TRP A 3 1.81 -9.52 -6.16
N CYS A 4 2.76 -8.64 -6.46
CA CYS A 4 3.82 -8.93 -7.42
C CYS A 4 5.19 -8.69 -6.81
N HIS A 5 6.13 -9.59 -7.11
CA HIS A 5 7.54 -9.30 -6.93
C HIS A 5 8.00 -8.55 -8.17
N VAL A 6 8.48 -7.34 -7.97
CA VAL A 6 9.12 -6.55 -9.02
C VAL A 6 10.62 -6.58 -8.84
N THR A 7 11.33 -7.10 -9.83
CA THR A 7 12.79 -6.97 -9.92
C THR A 7 13.14 -6.13 -11.14
N GLY A 8 14.09 -5.22 -10.95
CA GLY A 8 14.53 -4.28 -11.98
C GLY A 8 16.04 -4.35 -12.16
N ARG A 9 16.50 -4.34 -13.41
CA ARG A 9 17.91 -4.17 -13.74
C ARG A 9 18.07 -3.09 -14.80
N ALA A 10 18.88 -2.08 -14.48
CA ALA A 10 19.32 -1.08 -15.45
C ALA A 10 20.09 -1.74 -16.60
N LEU A 11 19.73 -1.40 -17.84
CA LEU A 11 20.46 -1.83 -19.03
C LEU A 11 21.79 -1.10 -19.16
N ASN A 12 21.76 0.21 -18.88
CA ASN A 12 22.93 1.05 -18.82
C ASN A 12 23.28 1.38 -17.36
N ARG A 13 24.43 0.91 -16.87
CA ARG A 13 24.86 1.19 -15.49
C ARG A 13 25.28 2.64 -15.27
N SER A 14 25.75 3.34 -16.32
CA SER A 14 26.14 4.75 -16.19
C SER A 14 24.95 5.71 -16.30
N ALA A 15 23.80 5.24 -16.81
CA ALA A 15 22.54 5.98 -16.83
C ALA A 15 21.38 5.05 -16.42
N PRO A 16 21.27 4.67 -15.14
CA PRO A 16 20.36 3.60 -14.68
C PRO A 16 18.87 3.91 -14.85
N HIS A 17 18.52 5.18 -15.11
CA HIS A 17 17.16 5.64 -15.35
C HIS A 17 16.78 5.69 -16.84
N GLU A 18 17.74 5.54 -17.76
CA GLU A 18 17.51 5.65 -19.21
C GLU A 18 16.68 4.47 -19.74
N ALA A 19 17.06 3.25 -19.35
CA ALA A 19 16.34 2.04 -19.71
C ALA A 19 16.64 0.91 -18.71
N GLY A 20 15.61 0.13 -18.37
CA GLY A 20 15.72 -1.01 -17.46
C GLY A 20 14.78 -2.14 -17.86
N ILE A 21 15.23 -3.38 -17.63
CA ILE A 21 14.37 -4.56 -17.71
C ILE A 21 13.68 -4.70 -16.37
N TRP A 22 12.35 -4.80 -16.41
CA TRP A 22 11.51 -5.05 -15.25
C TRP A 22 10.81 -6.39 -15.42
N THR A 23 10.96 -7.27 -14.45
CA THR A 23 10.24 -8.54 -14.38
C THR A 23 9.25 -8.50 -13.23
N PHE A 24 8.03 -8.96 -13.53
CA PHE A 24 6.91 -9.00 -12.60
C PHE A 24 6.51 -10.46 -12.40
N GLU A 25 6.73 -11.01 -11.21
CA GLU A 25 6.24 -12.34 -10.83
C GLU A 25 4.94 -12.16 -10.04
N ASP A 26 3.86 -12.81 -10.47
CA ASP A 26 2.61 -12.85 -9.71
C ASP A 26 2.76 -13.77 -8.49
N LEU A 27 2.59 -13.19 -7.30
CA LEU A 27 2.64 -13.89 -6.03
C LEU A 27 1.25 -14.27 -5.50
N SER A 28 0.17 -13.97 -6.23
CA SER A 28 -1.22 -14.19 -5.80
C SER A 28 -1.53 -15.63 -5.38
N SER A 29 -0.84 -16.62 -5.97
CA SER A 29 -0.97 -18.04 -5.63
C SER A 29 -0.41 -18.40 -4.25
N ARG A 30 0.64 -17.70 -3.80
CA ARG A 30 1.28 -17.90 -2.49
C ARG A 30 0.79 -16.90 -1.45
N ARG A 31 0.31 -15.74 -1.90
CA ARG A 31 -0.23 -14.64 -1.10
C ARG A 31 -1.56 -14.19 -1.70
N PRO A 32 -2.66 -14.89 -1.42
CA PRO A 32 -3.97 -14.45 -1.85
C PRO A 32 -4.26 -13.08 -1.23
N VAL A 33 -4.82 -12.16 -2.01
CA VAL A 33 -5.27 -10.86 -1.48
C VAL A 33 -6.51 -11.12 -0.64
N THR A 34 -6.33 -11.34 0.66
CA THR A 34 -7.39 -11.80 1.58
C THR A 34 -8.35 -10.68 2.01
N ALA A 35 -7.88 -9.43 2.03
CA ALA A 35 -8.71 -8.29 2.36
C ALA A 35 -9.21 -7.59 1.08
N GLU A 36 -10.49 -7.79 0.74
CA GLU A 36 -11.16 -6.96 -0.27
C GLU A 36 -11.26 -5.52 0.22
N LEU A 37 -10.28 -4.71 -0.16
CA LEU A 37 -10.31 -3.27 0.07
C LEU A 37 -11.15 -2.58 -1.01
N THR A 38 -11.90 -1.57 -0.61
CA THR A 38 -12.47 -0.60 -1.55
C THR A 38 -11.37 0.29 -2.13
N ALA A 39 -11.66 1.02 -3.22
CA ALA A 39 -10.69 1.96 -3.80
C ALA A 39 -10.19 3.00 -2.77
N ARG A 40 -11.11 3.58 -1.98
CA ARG A 40 -10.76 4.55 -0.94
C ARG A 40 -9.97 3.95 0.22
N GLU A 41 -10.29 2.73 0.63
CA GLU A 41 -9.48 2.04 1.64
C GLU A 41 -8.05 1.76 1.15
N ARG A 42 -7.88 1.44 -0.15
CA ARG A 42 -6.55 1.30 -0.76
C ARG A 42 -5.77 2.60 -0.78
N GLU A 43 -6.39 3.70 -1.18
CA GLU A 43 -5.73 5.01 -1.20
C GLU A 43 -5.28 5.43 0.21
N VAL A 44 -6.14 5.26 1.22
CA VAL A 44 -5.77 5.54 2.60
C VAL A 44 -4.66 4.60 3.07
N ALA A 45 -4.72 3.30 2.75
CA ALA A 45 -3.67 2.35 3.10
C ALA A 45 -2.32 2.69 2.45
N ALA A 46 -2.32 3.13 1.18
CA ALA A 46 -1.11 3.57 0.47
C ALA A 46 -0.44 4.73 1.21
N HIS A 47 -1.20 5.78 1.53
CA HIS A 47 -0.64 6.91 2.26
C HIS A 47 -0.22 6.59 3.70
N LEU A 48 -0.86 5.61 4.35
CA LEU A 48 -0.39 5.12 5.66
C LEU A 48 0.98 4.43 5.54
N MET A 49 1.23 3.69 4.45
CA MET A 49 2.54 3.08 4.18
C MET A 49 3.60 4.13 3.87
N ASP A 50 3.22 5.26 3.26
CA ASP A 50 4.09 6.43 3.08
C ASP A 50 4.39 7.19 4.38
N GLY A 51 3.80 6.77 5.52
CA GLY A 51 4.00 7.39 6.83
C GLY A 51 3.19 8.67 7.08
N LEU A 52 2.23 8.99 6.21
CA LEU A 52 1.43 10.21 6.33
C LEU A 52 0.46 10.15 7.53
N THR A 53 0.31 11.28 8.21
CA THR A 53 -0.67 11.45 9.29
C THR A 53 -2.09 11.59 8.72
N SER A 54 -3.12 11.32 9.53
CA SER A 54 -4.53 11.46 9.08
C SER A 54 -4.86 12.85 8.53
N LYS A 55 -4.19 13.90 9.02
CA LYS A 55 -4.36 15.28 8.53
C LYS A 55 -3.75 15.46 7.14
N GLU A 56 -2.56 14.92 6.90
CA GLU A 56 -1.89 14.98 5.61
C GLU A 56 -2.64 14.15 4.56
N ILE A 57 -3.09 12.95 4.93
CA ILE A 57 -3.94 12.11 4.08
C ILE A 57 -5.24 12.83 3.72
N GLY A 58 -5.87 13.50 4.68
CA GLY A 58 -7.09 14.28 4.42
C GLY A 58 -6.86 15.38 3.39
N ARG A 59 -5.73 16.09 3.48
CA ARG A 59 -5.33 17.09 2.48
C ARG A 59 -5.07 16.46 1.12
N ALA A 60 -4.31 15.36 1.06
CA ALA A 60 -3.96 14.66 -0.18
C ALA A 60 -5.18 14.12 -0.93
N LEU A 61 -6.16 13.58 -0.19
CA LEU A 61 -7.37 12.97 -0.77
C LEU A 61 -8.57 13.94 -0.85
N VAL A 62 -8.39 15.21 -0.45
CA VAL A 62 -9.44 16.25 -0.41
C VAL A 62 -10.65 15.80 0.42
N ILE A 63 -10.40 15.23 1.59
CA ILE A 63 -11.41 14.79 2.57
C ILE A 63 -11.04 15.22 3.99
N SER A 64 -12.01 15.21 4.90
CA SER A 64 -11.72 15.46 6.32
C SER A 64 -10.80 14.40 6.91
N HIS A 65 -9.87 14.81 7.78
CA HIS A 65 -9.06 13.87 8.58
C HIS A 65 -9.93 12.92 9.41
N ARG A 66 -11.14 13.34 9.80
CA ARG A 66 -12.12 12.50 10.48
C ARG A 66 -12.60 11.35 9.59
N THR A 67 -12.76 11.61 8.29
CA THR A 67 -13.11 10.58 7.30
C THR A 67 -11.95 9.58 7.14
N VAL A 68 -10.71 10.06 7.15
CA VAL A 68 -9.52 9.18 7.16
C VAL A 68 -9.50 8.28 8.38
N GLU A 69 -9.83 8.78 9.57
CA GLU A 69 -9.94 7.95 10.79
C GLU A 69 -10.96 6.83 10.65
N ILE A 70 -12.11 7.09 9.99
CA ILE A 70 -13.11 6.06 9.71
C ILE A 70 -12.53 4.96 8.80
N TYR A 71 -11.81 5.34 7.75
CA TYR A 71 -11.13 4.37 6.89
C TYR A 71 -10.04 3.60 7.64
N ARG A 72 -9.24 4.25 8.49
CA ARG A 72 -8.25 3.59 9.36
C ARG A 72 -8.90 2.56 10.27
N ALA A 73 -10.03 2.88 10.90
CA ALA A 73 -10.75 1.94 11.76
C ALA A 73 -11.32 0.74 10.96
N ARG A 74 -11.77 0.96 9.72
CA ARG A 74 -12.20 -0.13 8.82
C ARG A 74 -11.01 -1.03 8.43
N LEU A 75 -9.89 -0.43 8.05
CA LEU A 75 -8.65 -1.14 7.73
C LEU A 75 -8.16 -1.96 8.93
N MET A 76 -8.10 -1.38 10.13
CA MET A 76 -7.71 -2.10 11.34
C MET A 76 -8.63 -3.30 11.62
N ARG A 77 -9.95 -3.18 11.42
CA ARG A 77 -10.86 -4.33 11.55
C ARG A 77 -10.61 -5.41 10.49
N LYS A 78 -10.44 -5.02 9.22
CA LYS A 78 -10.20 -5.97 8.11
C LYS A 78 -8.90 -6.76 8.31
N TYR A 79 -7.84 -6.08 8.75
CA TYR A 79 -6.53 -6.69 9.00
C TYR A 79 -6.36 -7.20 10.45
N LYS A 80 -7.39 -7.10 11.30
CA LYS A 80 -7.30 -7.45 12.74
C LYS A 80 -6.06 -6.81 13.40
N ALA A 81 -5.81 -5.55 13.08
CA ALA A 81 -4.65 -4.81 13.56
C ALA A 81 -4.96 -4.08 14.87
N SER A 82 -4.02 -4.10 15.82
CA SER A 82 -4.18 -3.45 17.13
C SER A 82 -3.61 -2.03 17.15
N THR A 83 -2.64 -1.73 16.28
CA THR A 83 -2.03 -0.41 16.14
C THR A 83 -1.90 -0.04 14.66
N THR A 84 -1.55 1.23 14.38
CA THR A 84 -1.26 1.65 13.00
C THR A 84 0.02 1.02 12.46
N ALA A 85 1.05 0.86 13.29
CA ALA A 85 2.27 0.18 12.89
C ALA A 85 2.00 -1.31 12.57
N ASP A 86 1.19 -1.98 13.38
CA ASP A 86 0.73 -3.35 13.11
C ASP A 86 -0.12 -3.43 11.83
N LEU A 87 -0.99 -2.43 11.59
CA LEU A 87 -1.75 -2.34 10.34
C LEU A 87 -0.82 -2.23 9.14
N VAL A 88 0.17 -1.32 9.16
CA VAL A 88 1.15 -1.16 8.07
C VAL A 88 1.91 -2.45 7.84
N HIS A 89 2.40 -3.08 8.92
CA HIS A 89 3.10 -4.36 8.82
C HIS A 89 2.21 -5.44 8.19
N LYS A 90 0.95 -5.58 8.60
CA LYS A 90 0.03 -6.58 8.05
C LYS A 90 -0.39 -6.29 6.60
N VAL A 91 -0.55 -5.02 6.24
CA VAL A 91 -0.80 -4.61 4.86
C VAL A 91 0.38 -4.97 3.97
N MET A 92 1.62 -4.79 4.45
CA MET A 92 2.84 -5.16 3.70
C MET A 92 3.12 -6.67 3.70
N ALA A 93 2.76 -7.36 4.78
CA ALA A 93 3.01 -8.79 4.92
C ALA A 93 2.14 -9.61 3.95
N GLY A 94 0.91 -9.17 3.68
CA GLY A 94 -0.01 -9.80 2.73
C GLY A 94 -0.56 -11.13 3.23
#